data_AF-A0A673A1Z0-F1
#
_entry.id   AF-A0A673A1Z0-F1
#
_cell.length_a   1.000
_cell.length_b   1.000
_cell.length_c   1.000
_cell.angle_alpha   90.00
_cell.angle_beta   90.00
_cell.angle_gamma   90.00
#
_symmetry.space_group_name_H-M   'P 1'
#
loop_
_entity.id
_entity.type
_entity.pdbx_description
1 polymer ?
#
loop_
_entity_poly.entity_id
_entity_poly.type
_entity_poly.pdbx_seq_one_letter_code
_entity_poly.pdbx_strand_id
1 'polypeptide(L)'
;MNLQELRNSHCVRGTEKLPVLARRAFSSSARTLNNRVPEAQKLFQADNGLPVHIKGGTGDVLLYRFTMTITLGGTCYSLYWLLLASMPQKKA
;
A
#
# COMPACT_ATOMS: atom_id res chain seq x y z
N MET A 1 52.18 15.07 -39.92
CA MET A 1 51.81 14.48 -38.62
C MET A 1 50.77 15.39 -37.98
N ASN A 2 49.49 15.00 -38.02
CA ASN A 2 48.37 15.85 -37.62
C ASN A 2 47.88 15.47 -36.21
N LEU A 3 47.70 16.49 -35.35
CA LEU A 3 47.16 16.36 -33.98
C LEU A 3 45.68 15.91 -33.93
N GLN A 4 45.06 15.62 -35.07
CA GLN A 4 43.69 15.08 -35.16
C GLN A 4 43.64 13.55 -34.94
N GLU A 5 44.72 12.83 -35.23
CA GLU A 5 44.79 11.36 -35.06
C GLU A 5 45.04 10.94 -33.61
N LEU A 6 45.67 11.79 -32.80
CA LEU A 6 46.00 11.48 -31.40
C LEU A 6 44.82 11.59 -30.42
N ARG A 7 43.64 12.07 -30.88
CA ARG A 7 42.40 12.07 -30.09
C ARG A 7 41.61 10.77 -30.21
N ASN A 8 41.87 9.96 -31.24
CA ASN A 8 41.13 8.72 -31.50
C ASN A 8 41.70 7.49 -30.77
N SER A 9 42.81 7.64 -30.03
CA SER A 9 43.57 6.51 -29.43
C SER A 9 43.40 6.35 -27.92
N HIS A 10 42.59 7.16 -27.23
CA HIS A 10 42.31 6.98 -25.81
C HIS A 10 40.87 6.51 -25.57
N CYS A 11 40.73 5.19 -25.38
CA CYS A 11 39.94 4.55 -24.32
C CYS A 11 38.45 4.97 -24.24
N VAL A 12 37.45 4.12 -24.52
CA VAL A 12 37.15 2.86 -23.83
C VAL A 12 36.34 1.96 -24.77
N ARG A 13 36.96 0.87 -25.23
CA ARG A 13 36.29 -0.22 -25.95
C ARG A 13 36.06 -1.38 -24.98
N GLY A 14 35.01 -1.28 -24.16
CA GLY A 14 34.74 -2.30 -23.17
C GLY A 14 33.47 -2.05 -22.36
N THR A 15 32.30 -2.06 -23.00
CA THR A 15 31.06 -2.37 -22.29
C THR A 15 30.16 -3.17 -23.22
N GLU A 16 29.84 -4.36 -22.75
CA GLU A 16 29.09 -5.41 -23.39
C GLU A 16 27.77 -4.92 -23.97
N LYS A 17 27.45 -5.37 -25.19
CA LYS A 17 26.14 -5.16 -25.82
C LYS A 17 25.09 -6.02 -25.12
N LEU A 18 24.69 -5.65 -23.90
CA LEU A 18 23.48 -6.21 -23.29
C LEU A 18 22.29 -5.84 -24.17
N PRO A 19 21.45 -6.81 -24.58
CA PRO A 19 20.48 -6.59 -25.63
C PRO A 19 19.46 -5.56 -25.17
N VAL A 20 19.33 -4.47 -25.93
CA VAL A 20 18.28 -3.45 -25.83
C VAL A 20 16.87 -4.08 -25.80
N LEU A 21 16.74 -5.34 -26.24
CA LEU A 21 15.56 -6.19 -26.16
C LEU A 21 15.16 -6.52 -24.71
N ALA A 22 16.12 -6.75 -23.80
CA ALA A 22 15.85 -6.97 -22.38
C ALA A 22 15.26 -5.72 -21.71
N ARG A 23 15.67 -4.53 -22.18
CA ARG A 23 15.11 -3.24 -21.74
C ARG A 23 13.63 -3.06 -22.14
N ARG A 24 13.20 -3.63 -23.27
CA ARG A 24 11.78 -3.61 -23.69
C ARG A 24 10.94 -4.63 -22.95
N ALA A 25 11.49 -5.79 -22.58
CA ALA A 25 10.77 -6.82 -21.85
C ALA A 25 10.36 -6.37 -20.43
N PHE A 26 11.19 -5.53 -19.77
CA PHE A 26 10.83 -4.91 -18.49
C PHE A 26 9.94 -3.66 -18.61
N SER A 27 9.62 -3.23 -19.85
CA SER A 27 8.86 -2.01 -20.15
C SER A 27 7.45 -2.32 -20.62
N SER A 28 6.78 -3.34 -20.05
CA SER A 28 5.44 -3.76 -20.49
C SER A 28 4.32 -3.64 -19.43
N SER A 29 4.59 -3.17 -18.20
CA SER A 29 3.49 -2.97 -17.23
C SER A 29 3.77 -1.93 -16.15
N ALA A 30 4.42 -0.83 -16.50
CA ALA A 30 4.35 0.38 -15.69
C ALA A 30 3.38 1.33 -16.41
N ARG A 31 2.07 1.06 -16.31
CA ARG A 31 1.06 2.07 -16.61
C ARG A 31 1.48 3.30 -15.81
N THR A 32 1.62 4.46 -16.45
CA THR A 32 1.88 5.73 -15.78
C THR A 32 0.76 5.98 -14.76
N LEU A 33 0.99 5.55 -13.51
CA LEU A 33 0.06 5.85 -12.43
C LEU A 33 0.18 7.36 -12.18
N ASN A 34 -0.87 8.09 -12.54
CA ASN A 34 -0.88 9.53 -12.35
C ASN A 34 -0.80 9.86 -10.86
N ASN A 35 -0.08 10.91 -10.49
CA ASN A 35 0.01 11.34 -9.10
C ASN A 35 -1.37 11.79 -8.60
N ARG A 36 -1.91 11.11 -7.58
CA ARG A 36 -3.20 11.40 -6.91
C ARG A 36 -3.05 12.05 -5.54
N VAL A 37 -1.81 12.25 -5.06
CA VAL A 37 -1.52 12.93 -3.79
C VAL A 37 -2.20 14.30 -3.69
N PRO A 38 -2.19 15.19 -4.71
CA PRO A 38 -2.86 16.49 -4.57
C PRO A 38 -4.39 16.37 -4.46
N GLU A 39 -5.00 15.34 -5.02
CA GLU A 39 -6.45 15.09 -4.91
C GLU A 39 -6.81 14.61 -3.49
N ALA A 40 -6.03 13.66 -2.96
CA ALA A 40 -6.18 13.18 -1.59
C ALA A 40 -5.94 14.29 -0.56
N GLN A 41 -4.89 15.12 -0.75
CA GLN A 41 -4.61 16.25 0.13
C GLN A 41 -5.78 17.23 0.20
N LYS A 42 -6.43 17.55 -0.92
CA LYS A 42 -7.63 18.39 -0.93
C LYS A 42 -8.78 17.79 -0.13
N LEU A 43 -9.01 16.47 -0.26
CA LEU A 43 -10.08 15.77 0.46
C LEU A 43 -9.85 15.78 1.98
N PHE A 44 -8.63 15.48 2.43
CA PHE A 44 -8.32 15.41 3.87
C PHE A 44 -8.13 16.79 4.52
N GLN A 45 -7.74 17.81 3.75
CA GLN A 45 -7.59 19.19 4.22
C GLN A 45 -8.86 20.03 4.10
N ALA A 46 -9.92 19.52 3.45
CA ALA A 46 -11.20 20.22 3.40
C ALA A 46 -11.75 20.49 4.81
N ASP A 47 -12.17 21.72 5.10
CA ASP A 47 -12.57 22.15 6.45
C ASP A 47 -14.01 21.72 6.78
N ASN A 48 -14.20 20.41 6.92
CA ASN A 48 -15.51 19.79 7.08
C ASN A 48 -15.84 19.47 8.55
N GLY A 49 -14.96 19.81 9.50
CA GLY A 49 -15.08 19.43 10.92
C GLY A 49 -15.08 17.92 11.23
N LEU A 50 -14.94 17.06 10.23
CA LEU A 50 -14.98 15.60 10.37
C LEU A 50 -13.66 15.05 10.94
N PRO A 51 -13.72 14.08 11.87
CA PRO A 51 -12.52 13.44 12.41
C PRO A 51 -11.82 12.61 11.34
N VAL A 52 -10.48 12.50 11.46
CA VAL A 52 -9.62 11.88 10.43
C VAL A 52 -10.02 10.44 10.06
N HIS A 53 -10.55 9.66 11.01
CA HIS A 53 -10.94 8.25 10.81
C HIS A 53 -12.26 8.06 10.05
N ILE A 54 -13.01 9.13 9.76
CA ILE A 54 -14.24 9.12 8.94
C ILE A 54 -14.05 9.95 7.65
N LYS A 55 -12.90 10.59 7.48
CA LYS A 55 -12.71 11.64 6.49
C LYS A 55 -12.57 11.12 5.05
N GLY A 56 -12.32 9.83 4.87
CA GLY A 56 -12.39 9.14 3.57
C GLY A 56 -13.81 8.87 3.08
N GLY A 57 -14.85 9.17 3.89
CA GLY A 57 -16.25 9.16 3.49
C GLY A 57 -17.02 7.92 3.95
N THR A 58 -18.03 7.51 3.17
CA THR A 58 -19.00 6.46 3.56
C THR A 58 -18.35 5.10 3.81
N GLY A 59 -17.26 4.79 3.11
CA GLY A 59 -16.51 3.54 3.31
C GLY A 59 -15.94 3.43 4.72
N ASP A 60 -15.35 4.50 5.24
CA ASP A 60 -14.77 4.55 6.58
C ASP A 60 -15.83 4.37 7.67
N VAL A 61 -17.02 4.98 7.49
CA VAL A 61 -18.15 4.82 8.42
C VAL A 61 -18.62 3.37 8.44
N LEU A 62 -18.79 2.75 7.26
CA LEU A 62 -19.25 1.36 7.17
C LEU A 62 -18.24 0.41 7.83
N LEU A 63 -16.95 0.61 7.53
CA LEU A 63 -15.88 -0.20 8.10
C LEU A 63 -15.83 -0.05 9.62
N TYR A 64 -15.90 1.19 10.13
CA TYR A 64 -15.95 1.44 11.57
C TYR A 64 -17.13 0.73 12.25
N ARG A 65 -18.33 0.85 11.69
CA ARG A 65 -19.54 0.20 12.24
C ARG A 65 -19.41 -1.32 12.22
N PHE A 66 -18.87 -1.88 11.13
CA PHE A 66 -18.64 -3.31 11.00
C PHE A 66 -17.64 -3.83 12.04
N THR A 67 -16.49 -3.17 12.17
CA THR A 67 -15.47 -3.52 13.17
C THR A 67 -16.01 -3.39 14.59
N MET A 68 -16.74 -2.31 14.90
CA MET A 68 -17.38 -2.14 16.21
C MET A 68 -18.37 -3.27 16.50
N THR A 69 -19.18 -3.66 15.51
CA THR A 69 -20.19 -4.72 15.67
C THR A 69 -19.55 -6.07 15.96
N ILE A 70 -18.51 -6.44 15.20
CA ILE A 70 -17.81 -7.71 15.38
C ILE A 70 -17.05 -7.76 16.70
N THR A 71 -16.37 -6.67 17.07
CA THR A 71 -15.62 -6.62 18.33
C THR A 71 -16.54 -6.72 19.54
N LEU A 72 -17.68 -6.01 19.53
CA LEU A 72 -18.66 -6.10 20.59
C LEU A 72 -19.30 -7.49 20.65
N GLY A 73 -19.69 -8.04 19.50
CA GLY A 73 -20.23 -9.40 19.39
C GLY A 73 -19.25 -10.48 19.87
N GLY A 74 -17.98 -10.38 19.45
CA GLY A 74 -16.91 -11.27 19.88
C GLY A 74 -16.66 -11.19 21.39
N THR A 75 -16.64 -9.98 21.95
CA THR A 75 -16.48 -9.78 23.40
C THR A 75 -17.63 -10.43 24.17
N CYS A 76 -18.88 -10.19 23.76
CA CYS A 76 -20.05 -10.83 24.36
C CYS A 76 -19.99 -12.36 24.28
N TYR A 77 -19.58 -12.90 23.13
CA TYR A 77 -19.43 -14.34 22.92
C TYR A 77 -18.34 -14.95 23.82
N SER A 78 -17.18 -14.30 23.91
CA SER A 78 -16.11 -14.71 24.81
C SER A 78 -16.55 -14.69 26.27
N LEU A 79 -17.27 -13.65 26.70
CA LEU A 79 -17.80 -13.57 28.06
C LEU A 79 -18.84 -14.66 28.34
N TYR A 80 -19.73 -14.96 27.39
CA TYR A 80 -20.70 -16.05 27.53
C TYR A 80 -20.00 -17.40 27.77
N TRP A 81 -18.99 -17.73 26.96
CA TRP A 81 -18.23 -18.96 27.13
C TRP A 81 -17.39 -18.98 28.41
N LEU A 82 -16.80 -17.84 28.77
CA LEU A 82 -16.05 -17.72 30.02
C LEU A 82 -16.96 -18.00 31.23
N LEU A 83 -18.17 -17.43 31.24
CA LEU A 83 -19.14 -17.66 32.31
C LEU A 83 -19.58 -19.13 32.36
N LEU A 84 -19.89 -19.74 31.22
CA LEU A 84 -20.21 -21.17 31.17
C LEU A 84 -19.06 -22.04 31.69
N ALA A 85 -17.81 -21.72 31.32
CA ALA A 85 -16.63 -22.45 31.77
C ALA A 85 -16.31 -22.22 33.26
N SER A 86 -16.69 -21.06 33.81
CA SER A 86 -16.46 -20.71 35.22
C SER A 86 -17.38 -21.46 36.19
N MET A 87 -18.52 -21.97 35.71
CA MET A 87 -19.46 -22.73 36.52
C MET A 87 -19.03 -24.21 36.59
N PRO A 88 -19.07 -24.84 37.77
CA PRO A 88 -18.63 -26.23 37.91
C PRO A 88 -19.53 -27.16 37.10
N GLN A 89 -18.95 -27.83 36.12
CA GLN A 89 -19.66 -28.81 35.33
C GLN A 89 -19.75 -30.11 36.11
N LYS A 90 -20.96 -30.67 36.23
CA LYS A 90 -21.13 -32.02 36.79
C LYS A 90 -20.38 -33.00 35.91
N LYS A 91 -19.40 -33.70 36.50
CA LYS A 91 -18.77 -34.84 35.84
C LYS A 91 -19.82 -35.95 35.73
N ALA A 92 -19.95 -36.52 34.52
CA ALA A 92 -20.70 -37.75 34.31
C ALA A 92 -20.02 -38.92 35.04
#